data_AF-A0A8J9W4E2-F1
#
_entry.id   AF-A0A8J9W4E2-F1
#
_cell.length_a   1.000
_cell.length_b   1.000
_cell.length_c   1.000
_cell.angle_alpha   90.00
_cell.angle_beta   90.00
_cell.angle_gamma   90.00
#
_symmetry.space_group_name_H-M   'P 1'
#
loop_
_entity.id
_entity.type
_entity.pdbx_description
1 polymer ?
#
loop_
_entity_poly.entity_id
_entity_poly.type
_entity_poly.pdbx_seq_one_letter_code
_entity_poly.pdbx_strand_id
1 'polypeptide(L)'
;MAGDLPSISYMALYIVSASVVTDSRSATHWRLDQERGLVRPAGEDVSDLLVGEGEAVDPLLGILTRNTQNPWEDSRPGAIDGACSTCGKLGSGRISGQERSLKLESETTLLTCGEAVNATQYDHLDGIAQRHKHKSHPEPEVAMIFKKTEGDEIDMNALEQSLRMTLDENPKSIAVYNQIGNFFRIRGNTFSAIECFRKALSLSPSNPDILLNLARVLFNLQYLDDAIHLTRRSLELQPPGQNCWLHHFTLGEILKAYGNYHEASIHFRHALDLNPSFLPARAHLQSLANPQTSSATVYTAVIISCLIVGVLICLWHSLDICHHTCGSPARKTLRTVDWDRSRISIPSRVIRFKKV
;
A
#
# COMPACT_ATOMS: atom_id res chain seq x y z
N MET A 1 -47.21 26.67 -5.96
CA MET A 1 -46.60 25.72 -5.00
C MET A 1 -45.25 25.33 -5.56
N ALA A 2 -44.22 26.13 -5.29
CA ALA A 2 -42.87 25.91 -5.76
C ALA A 2 -41.93 26.45 -4.67
N GLY A 3 -41.24 25.54 -4.00
CA GLY A 3 -40.32 25.81 -2.90
C GLY A 3 -39.99 24.47 -2.26
N ASP A 4 -38.71 24.21 -2.02
CA ASP A 4 -38.19 23.08 -1.21
C ASP A 4 -37.74 21.79 -1.93
N LEU A 5 -37.32 21.85 -3.20
CA LEU A 5 -36.51 20.79 -3.81
C LEU A 5 -34.96 20.91 -3.69
N PRO A 6 -34.33 22.08 -3.45
CA PRO A 6 -32.87 22.15 -3.47
C PRO A 6 -32.18 21.65 -2.19
N SER A 7 -32.83 21.55 -1.03
CA SER A 7 -32.15 21.13 0.22
C SER A 7 -31.90 19.61 0.30
N ILE A 8 -32.82 18.81 -0.25
CA ILE A 8 -32.76 17.34 -0.18
C ILE A 8 -31.62 16.80 -1.07
N SER A 9 -31.40 17.42 -2.23
CA SER A 9 -30.30 17.05 -3.14
C SER A 9 -28.91 17.35 -2.56
N TYR A 10 -28.77 18.49 -1.87
CA TYR A 10 -27.52 18.84 -1.18
C TYR A 10 -27.24 17.93 0.02
N MET A 11 -28.26 17.55 0.79
CA MET A 11 -28.10 16.60 1.91
C MET A 11 -27.77 15.19 1.42
N ALA A 12 -28.39 14.73 0.31
CA ALA A 12 -28.07 13.45 -0.31
C ALA A 12 -26.64 13.39 -0.85
N LEU A 13 -26.16 14.47 -1.49
CA LEU A 13 -24.78 14.59 -1.93
C LEU A 13 -23.78 14.60 -0.76
N TYR A 14 -24.13 15.25 0.36
CA TYR A 14 -23.29 15.26 1.56
C TYR A 14 -23.19 13.87 2.20
N ILE A 15 -24.32 13.16 2.33
CA ILE A 15 -24.36 11.79 2.87
C ILE A 15 -23.57 10.84 1.98
N VAL A 16 -23.77 10.88 0.65
CA VAL A 16 -23.01 10.02 -0.29
C VAL A 16 -21.51 10.35 -0.26
N SER A 17 -21.13 11.63 -0.14
CA SER A 17 -19.72 12.00 0.00
C SER A 17 -19.10 11.53 1.32
N ALA A 18 -19.87 11.54 2.42
CA ALA A 18 -19.43 11.05 3.71
C ALA A 18 -19.27 9.53 3.73
N SER A 19 -20.19 8.78 3.10
CA SER A 19 -20.13 7.32 2.97
C SER A 19 -18.95 6.86 2.11
N VAL A 20 -18.67 7.57 1.00
CA VAL A 20 -17.57 7.22 0.08
C VAL A 20 -16.19 7.55 0.69
N VAL A 21 -16.11 8.58 1.54
CA VAL A 21 -14.86 8.92 2.24
C VAL A 21 -14.55 7.92 3.37
N THR A 22 -15.57 7.29 3.97
CA THR A 22 -15.37 6.29 5.04
C THR A 22 -14.94 4.91 4.55
N ASP A 23 -15.20 4.55 3.28
CA ASP A 23 -14.92 3.21 2.73
C ASP A 23 -13.53 3.03 2.10
N SER A 24 -12.66 4.06 2.14
CA SER A 24 -11.30 3.97 1.59
C SER A 24 -10.26 3.37 2.53
N ARG A 25 -10.65 2.96 3.75
CA ARG A 25 -9.76 2.24 4.65
C ARG A 25 -9.89 0.76 4.37
N SER A 26 -9.01 0.23 3.53
CA SER A 26 -8.67 -1.19 3.53
C SER A 26 -8.56 -1.64 4.99
N ALA A 27 -9.53 -2.44 5.44
CA ALA A 27 -9.58 -2.95 6.79
C ALA A 27 -8.25 -3.68 7.04
N THR A 28 -7.37 -3.08 7.83
CA THR A 28 -6.16 -3.74 8.28
C THR A 28 -6.63 -4.88 9.18
N HIS A 29 -6.64 -6.10 8.64
CA HIS A 29 -6.98 -7.34 9.34
C HIS A 29 -6.03 -7.58 10.53
N TRP A 30 -5.02 -6.75 10.78
CA TRP A 30 -4.15 -6.87 11.94
C TRP A 30 -4.00 -5.51 12.62
N ARG A 31 -4.03 -5.52 13.96
CA ARG A 31 -3.81 -4.33 14.79
C ARG A 31 -2.69 -4.61 15.78
N LEU A 32 -1.77 -3.66 15.88
CA LEU A 32 -0.78 -3.63 16.95
C LEU A 32 -1.38 -2.90 18.15
N ASP A 33 -1.60 -3.62 19.25
CA ASP A 33 -1.90 -3.03 20.54
C ASP A 33 -0.57 -2.58 21.18
N GLN A 34 -0.31 -1.27 21.16
CA GLN A 34 0.93 -0.70 21.70
C GLN A 34 1.03 -0.82 23.22
N GLU A 35 -0.09 -0.86 23.94
CA GLU A 35 -0.10 -0.95 25.40
C GLU A 35 0.21 -2.37 25.86
N ARG A 36 -0.33 -3.37 25.16
CA ARG A 36 -0.12 -4.79 25.47
C ARG A 36 1.08 -5.40 24.76
N GLY A 37 1.60 -4.75 23.72
CA GLY A 37 2.67 -5.30 22.88
C GLY A 37 2.23 -6.53 22.09
N LEU A 38 0.95 -6.60 21.70
CA LEU A 38 0.36 -7.75 21.01
C LEU A 38 -0.09 -7.39 19.60
N VAL A 39 0.12 -8.29 18.65
CA VAL A 39 -0.41 -8.20 17.30
C VAL A 39 -1.56 -9.20 17.14
N ARG A 40 -2.76 -8.69 16.84
CA ARG A 40 -4.01 -9.48 16.77
C ARG A 40 -4.74 -9.28 15.45
N PRO A 41 -5.49 -10.30 14.98
CA PRO A 41 -6.36 -10.14 13.83
C PRO A 41 -7.50 -9.15 14.15
N ALA A 42 -8.01 -8.44 13.16
CA ALA A 42 -9.06 -7.44 13.29
C ALA A 42 -10.43 -8.10 13.03
N GLY A 43 -10.98 -8.71 14.08
CA GLY A 43 -12.32 -9.34 14.20
C GLY A 43 -12.23 -10.49 15.21
N GLU A 44 -13.05 -10.64 16.26
CA GLU A 44 -14.42 -10.21 16.58
C GLU A 44 -14.58 -9.99 18.10
N ASP A 45 -15.14 -8.85 18.53
CA ASP A 45 -16.00 -8.78 19.72
C ASP A 45 -17.44 -8.99 19.23
N VAL A 46 -17.85 -10.23 18.98
CA VAL A 46 -19.23 -10.57 18.57
C VAL A 46 -19.76 -11.68 19.48
N SER A 47 -20.07 -11.31 20.72
CA SER A 47 -21.23 -11.88 21.39
C SER A 47 -22.46 -11.13 20.85
N ASP A 48 -23.34 -11.86 20.16
CA ASP A 48 -24.64 -11.46 19.60
C ASP A 48 -24.68 -11.17 18.08
N LEU A 49 -25.00 -12.23 17.32
CA LEU A 49 -25.98 -12.30 16.21
C LEU A 49 -25.53 -13.21 15.05
N LEU A 50 -25.93 -14.48 15.19
CA LEU A 50 -26.49 -15.39 14.17
C LEU A 50 -25.80 -15.56 12.81
N VAL A 51 -25.21 -16.75 12.67
CA VAL A 51 -25.35 -17.73 11.56
C VAL A 51 -25.56 -17.14 10.17
N GLY A 52 -24.48 -17.13 9.39
CA GLY A 52 -24.50 -17.14 7.93
C GLY A 52 -23.20 -17.76 7.44
N GLU A 53 -23.28 -19.00 6.95
CA GLU A 53 -22.16 -19.72 6.35
C GLU A 53 -21.57 -18.95 5.16
N GLY A 54 -20.25 -18.81 5.15
CA GLY A 54 -19.48 -18.20 4.08
C GLY A 54 -18.05 -18.02 4.55
N GLU A 55 -17.22 -19.05 4.36
CA GLU A 55 -15.78 -19.05 4.63
C GLU A 55 -15.10 -17.83 3.98
N ALA A 56 -14.89 -16.79 4.77
CA ALA A 56 -13.98 -15.70 4.46
C ALA A 56 -12.56 -16.14 4.87
N VAL A 57 -11.90 -16.92 4.01
CA VAL A 57 -10.46 -17.19 4.15
C VAL A 57 -9.72 -16.05 3.45
N ASP A 58 -9.25 -15.09 4.25
CA ASP A 58 -8.60 -13.87 3.78
C ASP A 58 -7.14 -14.11 3.31
N PRO A 59 -6.70 -13.45 2.23
CA PRO A 59 -5.59 -13.90 1.39
C PRO A 59 -4.18 -13.44 1.78
N LEU A 60 -4.00 -12.82 2.95
CA LEU A 60 -2.65 -12.61 3.52
C LEU A 60 -2.06 -13.93 4.05
N LEU A 61 -2.93 -14.91 4.34
CA LEU A 61 -2.61 -16.18 5.00
C LEU A 61 -1.76 -17.12 4.13
N GLY A 62 -1.88 -17.04 2.80
CA GLY A 62 -1.10 -17.86 1.85
C GLY A 62 0.25 -17.26 1.43
N ILE A 63 0.52 -15.99 1.77
CA ILE A 63 1.70 -15.24 1.31
C ILE A 63 2.98 -15.68 2.04
N LEU A 64 2.86 -16.13 3.29
CA LEU A 64 4.00 -16.30 4.18
C LEU A 64 4.26 -17.75 4.60
N THR A 65 3.31 -18.65 4.37
CA THR A 65 3.37 -20.04 4.81
C THR A 65 3.63 -21.04 3.70
N ARG A 66 3.60 -20.64 2.42
CA ARG A 66 3.62 -21.61 1.31
C ARG A 66 4.91 -21.72 0.50
N ASN A 67 5.95 -20.97 0.84
CA ASN A 67 7.26 -21.14 0.18
C ASN A 67 8.47 -21.10 1.11
N THR A 68 8.32 -21.56 2.35
CA THR A 68 9.45 -22.08 3.10
C THR A 68 9.69 -23.53 2.68
N GLN A 69 10.35 -23.71 1.54
CA GLN A 69 11.42 -24.72 1.54
C GLN A 69 12.43 -24.19 2.54
N ASN A 70 12.26 -24.59 3.81
CA ASN A 70 13.26 -24.41 4.83
C ASN A 70 14.57 -25.03 4.28
N PRO A 71 15.66 -24.27 4.11
CA PRO A 71 16.97 -24.87 3.83
C PRO A 71 17.55 -25.59 5.07
N TRP A 72 16.77 -25.72 6.14
CA TRP A 72 17.21 -26.11 7.48
C TRP A 72 17.10 -27.62 7.77
N GLU A 73 16.79 -28.44 6.77
CA GLU A 73 16.83 -29.91 6.88
C GLU A 73 17.73 -30.51 5.78
N ASP A 74 19.04 -30.29 5.90
CA ASP A 74 20.01 -31.26 5.38
C ASP A 74 21.34 -31.12 6.14
N SER A 75 21.35 -31.65 7.36
CA SER A 75 22.57 -32.02 8.08
C SER A 75 22.22 -33.10 9.10
N ARG A 76 22.03 -34.34 8.63
CA ARG A 76 22.19 -35.51 9.49
C ARG A 76 23.68 -35.68 9.81
N PRO A 77 24.01 -35.86 11.09
CA PRO A 77 24.73 -37.06 11.51
C PRO A 77 23.90 -37.76 12.59
N GLY A 78 23.62 -39.05 12.46
CA GLY A 78 24.62 -40.05 12.80
C GLY A 78 24.54 -40.31 14.30
N ALA A 79 23.78 -41.33 14.66
CA ALA A 79 23.51 -41.79 16.01
C ALA A 79 24.75 -41.83 16.92
N ILE A 80 24.59 -41.31 18.14
CA ILE A 80 25.22 -41.86 19.35
C ILE A 80 24.38 -41.45 20.56
N ASP A 81 23.70 -42.44 21.10
CA ASP A 81 23.15 -42.45 22.45
C ASP A 81 24.26 -42.22 23.48
N GLY A 82 23.98 -41.47 24.55
CA GLY A 82 24.95 -41.28 25.62
C GLY A 82 24.49 -40.29 26.67
N ALA A 83 23.67 -40.77 27.61
CA ALA A 83 23.27 -40.07 28.82
C ALA A 83 24.46 -39.47 29.59
N CYS A 84 24.27 -38.29 30.19
CA CYS A 84 24.86 -38.03 31.51
C CYS A 84 24.05 -37.01 32.32
N SER A 85 23.18 -37.56 33.16
CA SER A 85 22.69 -36.98 34.40
C SER A 85 23.85 -36.82 35.40
N THR A 86 24.15 -35.62 35.88
CA THR A 86 24.27 -35.27 37.33
C THR A 86 24.90 -33.89 37.54
N CYS A 87 24.22 -33.08 38.35
CA CYS A 87 24.80 -31.97 39.09
C CYS A 87 25.75 -32.46 40.20
N GLY A 88 26.83 -31.71 40.41
CA GLY A 88 27.37 -31.41 41.75
C GLY A 88 28.69 -32.05 42.17
N LYS A 89 29.77 -31.25 42.25
CA LYS A 89 30.38 -30.74 43.50
C LYS A 89 31.82 -30.21 43.29
N LEU A 90 32.04 -29.03 43.89
CA LEU A 90 33.24 -28.43 44.48
C LEU A 90 34.65 -28.71 43.95
N GLY A 91 35.38 -27.62 43.64
CA GLY A 91 36.84 -27.55 43.64
C GLY A 91 37.32 -26.09 43.65
N SER A 92 37.81 -25.64 44.81
CA SER A 92 38.39 -24.31 45.07
C SER A 92 39.77 -24.13 44.40
N GLY A 93 40.06 -22.94 43.86
CA GLY A 93 41.39 -22.57 43.35
C GLY A 93 41.51 -21.07 43.06
N ARG A 94 42.49 -20.42 43.69
CA ARG A 94 42.72 -18.96 43.82
C ARG A 94 43.12 -18.21 42.54
N ILE A 95 42.53 -17.03 42.40
CA ILE A 95 43.07 -15.70 42.04
C ILE A 95 44.40 -15.65 41.25
N SER A 96 44.32 -15.16 40.01
CA SER A 96 45.29 -14.17 39.50
C SER A 96 44.53 -13.13 38.69
N GLY A 97 44.79 -11.86 38.99
CA GLY A 97 44.05 -10.71 38.48
C GLY A 97 44.41 -10.40 37.03
N GLN A 98 43.39 -10.13 36.24
CA GLN A 98 43.52 -9.31 35.05
C GLN A 98 42.26 -8.45 34.96
N GLU A 99 42.48 -7.14 34.99
CA GLU A 99 41.48 -6.09 35.06
C GLU A 99 40.50 -6.18 33.90
N ARG A 100 39.39 -6.89 34.09
CA ARG A 100 38.16 -6.63 33.34
C ARG A 100 37.59 -5.33 33.90
N SER A 101 37.80 -4.25 33.16
CA SER A 101 37.07 -3.00 33.38
C SER A 101 35.57 -3.31 33.24
N LEU A 102 34.93 -3.49 34.39
CA LEU A 102 33.50 -3.50 34.59
C LEU A 102 32.96 -2.15 34.12
N LYS A 103 32.51 -2.08 32.88
CA LYS A 103 31.52 -1.07 32.47
C LYS A 103 30.14 -1.68 32.64
N LEU A 104 29.66 -1.57 33.87
CA LEU A 104 28.33 -1.14 34.24
C LEU A 104 27.17 -1.72 33.41
N GLU A 105 26.66 -2.86 33.86
CA GLU A 105 25.30 -3.33 33.57
C GLU A 105 24.28 -2.32 34.11
N SER A 106 23.81 -1.40 33.26
CA SER A 106 22.55 -0.66 33.47
C SER A 106 22.00 -0.04 32.18
N GLU A 107 21.97 -0.78 31.08
CA GLU A 107 21.09 -0.44 29.96
C GLU A 107 19.95 -1.44 29.95
N THR A 108 18.73 -0.94 30.11
CA THR A 108 17.52 -1.61 29.63
C THR A 108 17.81 -2.10 28.21
N THR A 109 18.02 -3.41 28.05
CA THR A 109 18.64 -4.04 26.86
C THR A 109 17.69 -4.06 25.67
N LEU A 110 17.43 -2.87 25.12
CA LEU A 110 16.63 -2.64 23.93
C LEU A 110 17.27 -3.35 22.73
N LEU A 111 16.50 -4.09 21.95
CA LEU A 111 16.98 -4.69 20.70
C LEU A 111 17.52 -3.57 19.80
N THR A 112 18.75 -3.72 19.30
CA THR A 112 19.34 -2.80 18.32
C THR A 112 20.07 -3.58 17.24
N CYS A 113 20.27 -2.97 16.07
CA CYS A 113 21.03 -3.58 14.97
C CYS A 113 22.55 -3.35 15.07
N GLY A 114 23.03 -3.03 16.27
CA GLY A 114 24.43 -2.74 16.55
C GLY A 114 24.90 -1.39 16.00
N GLU A 115 26.21 -1.26 15.83
CA GLU A 115 26.82 -0.02 15.33
C GLU A 115 26.40 0.29 13.89
N ALA A 116 26.12 1.59 13.67
CA ALA A 116 25.73 2.14 12.38
C ALA A 116 26.76 1.82 11.29
N VAL A 117 26.27 1.49 10.10
CA VAL A 117 27.13 1.26 8.93
C VAL A 117 27.60 2.60 8.36
N ASN A 118 28.90 2.69 8.07
CA ASN A 118 29.54 3.89 7.50
C ASN A 118 28.91 4.30 6.15
N ALA A 119 28.83 3.38 5.19
CA ALA A 119 28.19 3.64 3.90
C ALA A 119 27.68 2.34 3.27
N THR A 120 26.50 2.38 2.67
CA THR A 120 25.97 1.33 1.79
C THR A 120 25.80 1.85 0.36
N GLN A 121 25.72 0.95 -0.62
CA GLN A 121 25.51 1.31 -2.03
C GLN A 121 24.25 2.16 -2.26
N TYR A 122 23.25 2.03 -1.39
CA TYR A 122 21.92 2.65 -1.56
C TYR A 122 21.73 3.90 -0.71
N ASP A 123 22.74 4.36 0.03
CA ASP A 123 22.62 5.55 0.90
C ASP A 123 22.38 6.86 0.13
N HIS A 124 22.57 6.85 -1.18
CA HIS A 124 22.28 7.97 -2.07
C HIS A 124 20.77 8.16 -2.34
N LEU A 125 19.93 7.17 -2.03
CA LEU A 125 18.48 7.25 -2.17
C LEU A 125 17.91 8.20 -1.12
N ASP A 126 17.02 9.10 -1.51
CA ASP A 126 16.52 10.19 -0.66
C ASP A 126 15.83 9.65 0.60
N GLY A 127 15.05 8.59 0.46
CA GLY A 127 14.39 7.92 1.58
C GLY A 127 15.37 7.31 2.57
N ILE A 128 16.54 6.84 2.14
CA ILE A 128 17.57 6.28 3.04
C ILE A 128 18.42 7.39 3.64
N ALA A 129 18.77 8.42 2.86
CA ALA A 129 19.49 9.58 3.33
C ALA A 129 18.74 10.32 4.44
N GLN A 130 17.41 10.42 4.32
CA GLN A 130 16.53 11.12 5.26
C GLN A 130 15.97 10.23 6.38
N ARG A 131 16.52 9.04 6.59
CA ARG A 131 16.05 8.04 7.56
C ARG A 131 15.79 8.55 8.99
N HIS A 132 16.54 9.57 9.43
CA HIS A 132 16.40 10.19 10.76
C HIS A 132 15.18 11.11 10.90
N LYS A 133 14.52 11.49 9.80
CA LYS A 133 13.35 12.39 9.77
C LYS A 133 12.01 11.67 9.68
N HIS A 134 12.02 10.38 9.36
CA HIS A 134 10.80 9.63 9.11
C HIS A 134 9.99 9.45 10.39
N LYS A 135 8.67 9.56 10.25
CA LYS A 135 7.74 9.28 11.33
C LYS A 135 7.56 7.77 11.49
N SER A 136 7.12 7.37 12.67
CA SER A 136 6.76 5.98 12.94
C SER A 136 5.60 5.53 12.05
N HIS A 137 5.74 4.37 11.40
CA HIS A 137 4.71 3.78 10.53
C HIS A 137 4.60 2.27 10.78
N PRO A 138 3.70 1.83 11.70
CA PRO A 138 3.58 0.42 12.06
C PRO A 138 2.91 -0.40 10.96
N GLU A 139 3.51 -1.54 10.63
CA GLU A 139 3.05 -2.52 9.64
C GLU A 139 2.71 -3.85 10.34
N PRO A 140 1.57 -3.94 11.07
CA PRO A 140 1.23 -5.12 11.88
C PRO A 140 1.10 -6.40 11.04
N GLU A 141 0.71 -6.30 9.78
CA GLU A 141 0.62 -7.43 8.83
C GLU A 141 1.95 -8.15 8.61
N VAL A 142 3.09 -7.49 8.84
CA VAL A 142 4.44 -8.09 8.75
C VAL A 142 4.66 -9.13 9.84
N ALA A 143 3.89 -9.10 10.94
CA ALA A 143 4.00 -10.07 12.03
C ALA A 143 3.72 -11.50 11.58
N MET A 144 2.95 -11.67 10.51
CA MET A 144 2.64 -12.98 9.94
C MET A 144 3.88 -13.74 9.45
N ILE A 145 5.01 -13.06 9.20
CA ILE A 145 6.28 -13.70 8.80
C ILE A 145 6.84 -14.55 9.95
N PHE A 146 6.54 -14.15 11.19
CA PHE A 146 7.02 -14.83 12.40
C PHE A 146 6.06 -15.89 12.91
N LYS A 147 4.90 -16.03 12.26
CA LYS A 147 3.85 -16.93 12.70
C LYS A 147 4.09 -18.35 12.19
N LYS A 148 4.06 -19.33 13.09
CA LYS A 148 4.22 -20.76 12.76
C LYS A 148 2.89 -21.46 12.45
N THR A 149 1.78 -21.00 13.03
CA THR A 149 0.45 -21.61 12.96
C THR A 149 -0.62 -20.54 12.80
N GLU A 150 -1.63 -20.74 11.95
CA GLU A 150 -2.74 -19.79 11.76
C GLU A 150 -3.56 -19.64 13.07
N GLY A 151 -3.89 -18.41 13.48
CA GLY A 151 -4.66 -18.12 14.70
C GLY A 151 -3.90 -17.61 15.93
N ASP A 152 -2.61 -17.93 16.11
CA ASP A 152 -1.86 -17.53 17.31
C ASP A 152 -1.57 -16.01 17.45
N GLU A 153 -1.71 -15.47 18.66
CA GLU A 153 -1.29 -14.10 19.00
C GLU A 153 0.24 -14.02 19.07
N ILE A 154 0.82 -12.91 18.58
CA ILE A 154 2.27 -12.68 18.65
C ILE A 154 2.55 -11.65 19.74
N ASP A 155 3.24 -12.09 20.78
CA ASP A 155 3.83 -11.23 21.81
C ASP A 155 5.12 -10.60 21.27
N MET A 156 5.08 -9.28 21.10
CA MET A 156 6.20 -8.51 20.58
C MET A 156 7.40 -8.50 21.52
N ASN A 157 7.20 -8.59 22.84
CA ASN A 157 8.30 -8.63 23.80
C ASN A 157 9.00 -10.00 23.76
N ALA A 158 8.21 -11.08 23.68
CA ALA A 158 8.76 -12.43 23.50
C ALA A 158 9.52 -12.54 22.17
N LEU A 159 8.98 -11.96 21.09
CA LEU A 159 9.66 -11.90 19.80
C LEU A 159 10.96 -11.08 19.86
N GLU A 160 10.94 -9.91 20.54
CA GLU A 160 12.13 -9.08 20.75
C GLU A 160 13.23 -9.86 21.48
N GLN A 161 12.86 -10.58 22.55
CA GLN A 161 13.79 -11.40 23.32
C GLN A 161 14.36 -12.57 22.50
N SER A 162 13.52 -13.25 21.72
CA SER A 162 13.96 -14.33 20.84
C SER A 162 14.96 -13.84 19.80
N LEU A 163 14.66 -12.72 19.12
CA LEU A 163 15.53 -12.14 18.11
C LEU A 163 16.87 -11.69 18.69
N ARG A 164 16.86 -11.19 19.94
CA ARG A 164 18.09 -10.83 20.65
C ARG A 164 18.98 -12.06 20.89
N MET A 165 18.41 -13.15 21.41
CA MET A 165 19.18 -14.39 21.63
C MET A 165 19.78 -14.92 20.31
N THR A 166 19.01 -14.89 19.22
CA THR A 166 19.50 -15.32 17.91
C THR A 166 20.61 -14.39 17.37
N LEU A 167 20.54 -13.09 17.66
CA LEU A 167 21.60 -12.14 17.31
C LEU A 167 22.88 -12.39 18.10
N ASP A 168 22.77 -12.68 19.40
CA ASP A 168 23.92 -13.00 20.26
C ASP A 168 24.61 -14.29 19.82
N GLU A 169 23.84 -15.30 19.40
CA GLU A 169 24.37 -16.54 18.84
C GLU A 169 25.04 -16.33 17.49
N ASN A 170 24.46 -15.48 16.63
CA ASN A 170 24.89 -15.28 15.24
C ASN A 170 25.01 -13.79 14.85
N PRO A 171 26.01 -13.05 15.36
CA PRO A 171 26.09 -11.58 15.23
C PRO A 171 26.35 -11.07 13.81
N LYS A 172 26.69 -11.95 12.87
CA LYS A 172 26.95 -11.62 11.46
C LYS A 172 25.95 -12.27 10.50
N SER A 173 24.83 -12.78 11.01
CA SER A 173 23.81 -13.40 10.17
C SER A 173 22.96 -12.35 9.46
N ILE A 174 23.03 -12.35 8.13
CA ILE A 174 22.22 -11.50 7.25
C ILE A 174 20.71 -11.73 7.49
N ALA A 175 20.33 -13.00 7.68
CA ALA A 175 18.94 -13.39 7.93
C ALA A 175 18.40 -12.81 9.24
N VAL A 176 19.24 -12.77 10.29
CA VAL A 176 18.85 -12.20 11.59
C VAL A 176 18.64 -10.70 11.49
N TYR A 177 19.53 -9.96 10.82
CA TYR A 177 19.31 -8.52 10.58
C TYR A 177 18.05 -8.24 9.75
N ASN A 178 17.74 -9.10 8.77
CA ASN A 178 16.49 -9.00 8.00
C ASN A 178 15.25 -9.22 8.89
N GLN A 179 15.30 -10.20 9.79
CA GLN A 179 14.24 -10.45 10.77
C GLN A 179 14.07 -9.29 11.75
N ILE A 180 15.16 -8.76 12.30
CA ILE A 180 15.09 -7.60 13.21
C ILE A 180 14.56 -6.35 12.47
N GLY A 181 14.94 -6.14 11.21
CA GLY A 181 14.36 -5.09 10.37
C GLY A 181 12.85 -5.23 10.22
N ASN A 182 12.35 -6.45 9.95
CA ASN A 182 10.92 -6.74 9.89
C ASN A 182 10.22 -6.57 11.24
N PHE A 183 10.87 -6.92 12.35
CA PHE A 183 10.36 -6.62 13.71
C PHE A 183 10.14 -5.13 13.92
N PHE A 184 11.09 -4.29 13.51
CA PHE A 184 10.94 -2.84 13.61
C PHE A 184 9.88 -2.26 12.67
N ARG A 185 9.63 -2.88 11.51
CA ARG A 185 8.48 -2.55 10.66
C ARG A 185 7.15 -2.78 11.37
N ILE A 186 7.01 -3.92 12.07
CA ILE A 186 5.81 -4.20 12.87
C ILE A 186 5.60 -3.14 13.94
N ARG A 187 6.66 -2.80 14.71
CA ARG A 187 6.61 -1.75 15.73
C ARG A 187 6.43 -0.33 15.17
N GLY A 188 6.69 -0.16 13.88
CA GLY A 188 6.67 1.11 13.17
C GLY A 188 7.90 1.98 13.37
N ASN A 189 8.96 1.47 14.03
CA ASN A 189 10.21 2.21 14.16
C ASN A 189 10.98 2.16 12.82
N THR A 190 10.63 3.07 11.93
CA THR A 190 11.16 3.13 10.57
C THR A 190 12.66 3.40 10.52
N PHE A 191 13.17 4.22 11.45
CA PHE A 191 14.61 4.50 11.54
C PHE A 191 15.39 3.21 11.83
N SER A 192 15.01 2.47 12.88
CA SER A 192 15.67 1.21 13.22
C SER A 192 15.51 0.17 12.10
N ALA A 193 14.33 0.07 11.48
CA ALA A 193 14.12 -0.84 10.34
C ALA A 193 15.12 -0.58 9.20
N ILE A 194 15.29 0.68 8.79
CA ILE A 194 16.24 1.06 7.73
C ILE A 194 17.68 0.74 8.16
N GLU A 195 18.09 1.05 9.39
CA GLU A 195 19.44 0.74 9.86
C GLU A 195 19.73 -0.77 9.86
N CYS A 196 18.77 -1.60 10.25
CA CYS A 196 18.90 -3.06 10.21
C CYS A 196 19.06 -3.58 8.77
N PHE A 197 18.26 -3.08 7.82
CA PHE A 197 18.41 -3.45 6.42
C PHE A 197 19.72 -2.92 5.82
N ARG A 198 20.17 -1.71 6.20
CA ARG A 198 21.50 -1.19 5.83
C ARG A 198 22.62 -2.10 6.35
N LYS A 199 22.51 -2.58 7.59
CA LYS A 199 23.45 -3.56 8.16
C LYS A 199 23.47 -4.86 7.38
N ALA A 200 22.29 -5.41 7.07
CA ALA A 200 22.17 -6.61 6.28
C ALA A 200 22.76 -6.45 4.85
N LEU A 201 22.51 -5.31 4.20
CA LEU A 201 23.07 -4.97 2.88
C LEU A 201 24.58 -4.71 2.92
N SER A 202 25.13 -4.26 4.05
CA SER A 202 26.59 -4.14 4.21
C SER A 202 27.30 -5.50 4.20
N LEU A 203 26.61 -6.54 4.67
CA LEU A 203 27.09 -7.92 4.68
C LEU A 203 26.80 -8.64 3.35
N SER A 204 25.67 -8.33 2.71
CA SER A 204 25.29 -8.87 1.40
C SER A 204 24.61 -7.79 0.54
N PRO A 205 25.40 -7.03 -0.26
CA PRO A 205 24.89 -5.91 -1.06
C PRO A 205 23.89 -6.31 -2.16
N SER A 206 23.92 -7.59 -2.55
CA SER A 206 23.14 -8.14 -3.65
C SER A 206 22.02 -9.08 -3.20
N ASN A 207 21.60 -9.02 -1.93
CA ASN A 207 20.52 -9.86 -1.44
C ASN A 207 19.16 -9.28 -1.88
N PRO A 208 18.39 -9.99 -2.73
CA PRO A 208 17.16 -9.43 -3.29
C PRO A 208 16.04 -9.28 -2.23
N ASP A 209 15.92 -10.20 -1.29
CA ASP A 209 14.85 -10.16 -0.27
C ASP A 209 15.00 -8.94 0.66
N ILE A 210 16.25 -8.57 0.99
CA ILE A 210 16.51 -7.37 1.80
C ILE A 210 16.19 -6.10 1.01
N LEU A 211 16.57 -6.05 -0.27
CA LEU A 211 16.21 -4.93 -1.15
C LEU A 211 14.71 -4.77 -1.27
N LEU A 212 13.96 -5.88 -1.36
CA LEU A 212 12.50 -5.85 -1.39
C LEU A 212 11.91 -5.33 -0.07
N ASN A 213 12.41 -5.79 1.07
CA ASN A 213 11.93 -5.31 2.38
C ASN A 213 12.23 -3.82 2.57
N LEU A 214 13.40 -3.34 2.17
CA LEU A 214 13.75 -1.92 2.21
C LEU A 214 12.87 -1.11 1.24
N ALA A 215 12.59 -1.63 0.04
CA ALA A 215 11.68 -0.99 -0.91
C ALA A 215 10.26 -0.84 -0.34
N ARG A 216 9.74 -1.84 0.38
CA ARG A 216 8.43 -1.75 1.05
C ARG A 216 8.39 -0.68 2.13
N VAL A 217 9.46 -0.53 2.90
CA VAL A 217 9.58 0.58 3.86
C VAL A 217 9.53 1.94 3.14
N LEU A 218 10.30 2.10 2.06
CA LEU A 218 10.31 3.34 1.29
C LEU A 218 8.96 3.61 0.58
N PHE A 219 8.28 2.56 0.14
CA PHE A 219 6.94 2.64 -0.43
C PHE A 219 5.92 3.20 0.58
N ASN A 220 5.91 2.69 1.81
CA ASN A 220 5.03 3.19 2.86
C ASN A 220 5.34 4.65 3.24
N LEU A 221 6.61 5.04 3.15
CA LEU A 221 7.06 6.41 3.33
C LEU A 221 6.79 7.33 2.12
N GLN A 222 6.20 6.82 1.03
CA GLN A 222 5.91 7.55 -0.21
C GLN A 222 7.15 7.99 -1.01
N TYR A 223 8.34 7.42 -0.75
CA TYR A 223 9.50 7.56 -1.63
C TYR A 223 9.38 6.59 -2.81
N LEU A 224 8.42 6.88 -3.70
CA LEU A 224 8.02 5.95 -4.77
C LEU A 224 9.15 5.67 -5.76
N ASP A 225 9.92 6.69 -6.17
CA ASP A 225 11.05 6.52 -7.09
C ASP A 225 12.13 5.60 -6.53
N ASP A 226 12.53 5.81 -5.27
CA ASP A 226 13.50 4.97 -4.57
C ASP A 226 12.98 3.54 -4.40
N ALA A 227 11.70 3.38 -4.07
CA ALA A 227 11.06 2.08 -3.94
C ALA A 227 11.02 1.33 -5.28
N ILE A 228 10.73 2.01 -6.39
CA ILE A 228 10.80 1.42 -7.75
C ILE A 228 12.23 0.98 -8.06
N HIS A 229 13.22 1.84 -7.78
CA HIS A 229 14.62 1.55 -8.04
C HIS A 229 15.08 0.29 -7.29
N LEU A 230 14.84 0.22 -5.97
CA LEU A 230 15.20 -0.93 -5.15
C LEU A 230 14.46 -2.21 -5.56
N THR A 231 13.16 -2.13 -5.88
CA THR A 231 12.38 -3.31 -6.28
C THR A 231 12.83 -3.86 -7.63
N ARG A 232 13.12 -2.98 -8.60
CA ARG A 232 13.70 -3.41 -9.89
C ARG A 232 15.07 -4.05 -9.69
N ARG A 233 15.92 -3.43 -8.86
CA ARG A 233 17.23 -3.99 -8.54
C ARG A 233 17.13 -5.35 -7.85
N SER A 234 16.15 -5.51 -6.97
CA SER A 234 15.87 -6.79 -6.33
C SER A 234 15.49 -7.88 -7.34
N LEU A 235 14.61 -7.57 -8.30
CA LEU A 235 14.25 -8.48 -9.40
C LEU A 235 15.44 -8.87 -10.28
N GLU A 236 16.34 -7.94 -10.59
CA GLU A 236 17.55 -8.22 -11.38
C GLU A 236 18.52 -9.18 -10.67
N LEU A 237 18.51 -9.18 -9.34
CA LEU A 237 19.42 -9.96 -8.50
C LEU A 237 18.82 -11.29 -8.04
N GLN A 238 17.59 -11.60 -8.44
CA GLN A 238 16.94 -12.86 -8.10
C GLN A 238 17.70 -14.05 -8.73
N PRO A 239 18.02 -15.08 -7.93
CA PRO A 239 18.60 -16.32 -8.45
C PRO A 239 17.71 -16.96 -9.52
N PRO A 240 18.29 -17.54 -10.59
CA PRO A 240 17.53 -18.23 -11.62
C PRO A 240 16.77 -19.42 -11.00
N GLY A 241 15.48 -19.52 -11.30
CA GLY A 241 14.60 -20.60 -10.81
C GLY A 241 13.96 -20.33 -9.43
N GLN A 242 14.33 -19.26 -8.73
CA GLN A 242 13.63 -18.85 -7.52
C GLN A 242 12.30 -18.18 -7.87
N ASN A 243 11.23 -18.54 -7.14
CA ASN A 243 9.92 -17.95 -7.39
C ASN A 243 9.88 -16.51 -6.83
N CYS A 244 9.84 -15.53 -7.73
CA CYS A 244 9.88 -14.10 -7.42
C CYS A 244 8.51 -13.39 -7.52
N TRP A 245 7.40 -14.13 -7.44
CA TRP A 245 6.04 -13.59 -7.55
C TRP A 245 5.79 -12.37 -6.64
N LEU A 246 6.32 -12.40 -5.41
CA LEU A 246 6.16 -11.32 -4.44
C LEU A 246 6.86 -10.02 -4.88
N HIS A 247 8.00 -10.15 -5.57
CA HIS A 247 8.75 -9.02 -6.09
C HIS A 247 7.99 -8.31 -7.21
N HIS A 248 7.41 -9.09 -8.13
CA HIS A 248 6.51 -8.55 -9.15
C HIS A 248 5.26 -7.92 -8.55
N PHE A 249 4.66 -8.55 -7.54
CA PHE A 249 3.50 -7.97 -6.86
C PHE A 249 3.83 -6.62 -6.23
N THR A 250 4.90 -6.53 -5.42
CA THR A 250 5.31 -5.28 -4.79
C THR A 250 5.67 -4.21 -5.81
N LEU A 251 6.36 -4.56 -6.92
CA LEU A 251 6.61 -3.59 -8.00
C LEU A 251 5.30 -3.08 -8.62
N GLY A 252 4.33 -3.97 -8.83
CA GLY A 252 3.00 -3.60 -9.31
C GLY A 252 2.27 -2.66 -8.35
N GLU A 253 2.35 -2.89 -7.04
CA GLU A 253 1.76 -1.99 -6.02
C GLU A 253 2.38 -0.60 -6.06
N ILE A 254 3.71 -0.54 -6.11
CA ILE A 254 4.45 0.73 -6.16
C ILE A 254 4.13 1.49 -7.46
N LEU A 255 4.15 0.81 -8.62
CA LEU A 255 3.83 1.43 -9.91
C LEU A 255 2.39 1.91 -9.99
N LYS A 256 1.45 1.17 -9.39
CA LYS A 256 0.05 1.60 -9.28
C LYS A 256 -0.06 2.88 -8.45
N ALA A 257 0.66 2.98 -7.34
CA ALA A 257 0.69 4.20 -6.52
C ALA A 257 1.39 5.37 -7.22
N TYR A 258 2.43 5.09 -8.01
CA TYR A 258 3.10 6.06 -8.87
C TYR A 258 2.20 6.57 -10.02
N GLY A 259 1.11 5.87 -10.33
CA GLY A 259 0.15 6.21 -11.39
C GLY A 259 0.42 5.52 -12.73
N ASN A 260 1.44 4.66 -12.81
CA ASN A 260 1.70 3.86 -14.01
C ASN A 260 0.89 2.56 -14.00
N TYR A 261 -0.42 2.69 -14.23
CA TYR A 261 -1.37 1.58 -14.20
C TYR A 261 -1.10 0.50 -15.25
N HIS A 262 -0.55 0.89 -16.41
CA HIS A 262 -0.25 -0.05 -17.49
C HIS A 262 0.86 -1.02 -17.07
N GLU A 263 2.01 -0.50 -16.64
CA GLU A 263 3.14 -1.32 -16.18
C GLU A 263 2.78 -2.11 -14.91
N ALA A 264 2.01 -1.50 -13.99
CA ALA A 264 1.50 -2.20 -12.82
C ALA A 264 0.68 -3.44 -13.20
N SER A 265 -0.20 -3.35 -14.21
CA SER A 265 -1.01 -4.48 -14.67
C SER A 265 -0.16 -5.63 -15.23
N ILE A 266 0.97 -5.33 -15.89
CA ILE A 266 1.89 -6.34 -16.41
C ILE A 266 2.53 -7.10 -15.25
N HIS A 267 3.02 -6.38 -14.24
CA HIS A 267 3.63 -7.00 -13.07
C HIS A 267 2.65 -7.79 -12.21
N PHE A 268 1.40 -7.34 -12.06
CA PHE A 268 0.39 -8.15 -11.38
C PHE A 268 0.04 -9.44 -12.15
N ARG A 269 0.04 -9.41 -13.48
CA ARG A 269 -0.10 -10.64 -14.29
C ARG A 269 1.07 -11.59 -14.08
N HIS A 270 2.31 -11.09 -14.12
CA HIS A 270 3.49 -11.93 -13.83
C HIS A 270 3.46 -12.54 -12.43
N ALA A 271 2.99 -11.80 -11.43
CA ALA A 271 2.79 -12.35 -10.09
C ALA A 271 1.77 -13.51 -10.07
N LEU A 272 0.70 -13.42 -10.86
CA LEU A 272 -0.29 -14.49 -11.02
C LEU A 272 0.20 -15.66 -11.88
N ASP A 273 1.03 -15.41 -12.89
CA ASP A 273 1.64 -16.47 -13.70
C ASP A 273 2.52 -17.37 -12.82
N LEU A 274 3.24 -16.76 -11.87
CA LEU A 274 4.11 -17.45 -10.91
C LEU A 274 3.35 -18.01 -9.70
N ASN A 275 2.24 -17.39 -9.30
CA ASN A 275 1.34 -17.87 -8.24
C ASN A 275 -0.13 -17.62 -8.60
N PRO A 276 -0.80 -18.58 -9.29
CA PRO A 276 -2.17 -18.40 -9.77
C PRO A 276 -3.22 -18.27 -8.66
N SER A 277 -2.91 -18.79 -7.46
CA SER A 277 -3.77 -18.76 -6.28
C SER A 277 -3.73 -17.44 -5.51
N PHE A 278 -2.90 -16.49 -5.95
CA PHE A 278 -2.68 -15.25 -5.23
C PHE A 278 -3.79 -14.23 -5.46
N LEU A 279 -4.83 -14.30 -4.61
CA LEU A 279 -6.03 -13.45 -4.67
C LEU A 279 -5.76 -11.92 -4.69
N PRO A 280 -4.80 -11.35 -3.93
CA PRO A 280 -4.58 -9.90 -3.90
C PRO A 280 -4.12 -9.33 -5.25
N ALA A 281 -3.25 -10.04 -5.98
CA ALA A 281 -2.87 -9.62 -7.33
C ALA A 281 -4.07 -9.64 -8.30
N ARG A 282 -4.95 -10.64 -8.18
CA ARG A 282 -6.18 -10.70 -8.97
C ARG A 282 -7.12 -9.54 -8.63
N ALA A 283 -7.29 -9.23 -7.35
CA ALA A 283 -8.10 -8.10 -6.90
C ALA A 283 -7.57 -6.75 -7.46
N HIS A 284 -6.25 -6.55 -7.47
CA HIS A 284 -5.65 -5.37 -8.10
C HIS A 284 -5.84 -5.32 -9.61
N LEU A 285 -5.73 -6.44 -10.32
CA LEU A 285 -6.03 -6.45 -11.76
C LEU A 285 -7.50 -6.13 -12.03
N GLN A 286 -8.42 -6.65 -11.22
CA GLN A 286 -9.84 -6.32 -11.33
C GLN A 286 -10.09 -4.84 -11.06
N SER A 287 -9.43 -4.25 -10.06
CA SER A 287 -9.58 -2.81 -9.77
C SER A 287 -8.95 -1.90 -10.84
N LEU A 288 -7.93 -2.38 -11.56
CA LEU A 288 -7.37 -1.68 -12.71
C LEU A 288 -8.22 -1.84 -13.98
N ALA A 289 -8.83 -3.00 -14.18
CA ALA A 289 -9.69 -3.30 -15.34
C ALA A 289 -11.06 -2.62 -15.23
N ASN A 290 -11.59 -2.52 -14.00
CA ASN A 290 -12.76 -1.74 -13.66
C ASN A 290 -12.28 -0.50 -12.90
N PRO A 291 -11.73 0.52 -13.56
CA PRO A 291 -11.47 1.80 -12.90
C PRO A 291 -12.82 2.31 -12.45
N GLN A 292 -13.17 2.05 -11.18
CA GLN A 292 -14.33 2.51 -10.43
C GLN A 292 -15.04 3.61 -11.21
N THR A 293 -16.06 3.24 -12.00
CA THR A 293 -16.85 4.08 -12.92
C THR A 293 -16.40 5.52 -12.78
N SER A 294 -15.32 5.88 -13.50
CA SER A 294 -14.56 7.10 -13.19
C SER A 294 -15.58 8.19 -12.95
N SER A 295 -15.48 8.95 -11.85
CA SER A 295 -16.43 10.02 -11.61
C SER A 295 -16.66 10.83 -12.90
N ALA A 296 -15.61 11.00 -13.71
CA ALA A 296 -15.65 11.42 -15.11
C ALA A 296 -16.69 10.71 -16.02
N THR A 297 -16.73 9.37 -16.12
CA THR A 297 -17.75 8.62 -16.89
C THR A 297 -19.17 8.89 -16.38
N VAL A 298 -19.36 8.91 -15.05
CA VAL A 298 -20.65 9.24 -14.44
C VAL A 298 -21.03 10.69 -14.72
N TYR A 299 -20.11 11.65 -14.55
CA TYR A 299 -20.31 13.06 -14.87
C TYR A 299 -20.60 13.28 -16.35
N THR A 300 -19.90 12.58 -17.26
CA THR A 300 -20.19 12.67 -18.70
C THR A 300 -21.57 12.12 -19.02
N ALA A 301 -21.98 11.01 -18.41
CA ALA A 301 -23.33 10.45 -18.59
C ALA A 301 -24.41 11.39 -18.03
N VAL A 302 -24.18 12.01 -16.88
CA VAL A 302 -25.08 13.02 -16.29
C VAL A 302 -25.19 14.26 -17.17
N ILE A 303 -24.06 14.79 -17.67
CA ILE A 303 -24.03 15.95 -18.57
C ILE A 303 -24.80 15.63 -19.86
N ILE A 304 -24.56 14.48 -20.48
CA ILE A 304 -25.27 14.04 -21.69
C ILE A 304 -26.78 13.91 -21.42
N SER A 305 -27.16 13.29 -20.29
CA SER A 305 -28.56 13.16 -19.88
C SER A 305 -29.23 14.54 -19.69
N CYS A 306 -28.59 15.47 -19.00
CA CYS A 306 -29.10 16.83 -18.81
C CYS A 306 -29.27 17.58 -20.15
N LEU A 307 -28.33 17.43 -21.09
CA LEU A 307 -28.43 18.03 -22.42
C LEU A 307 -29.62 17.47 -23.20
N ILE A 308 -29.84 16.15 -23.16
CA ILE A 308 -30.97 15.50 -23.82
C ILE A 308 -32.30 15.99 -23.23
N VAL A 309 -32.41 16.02 -21.90
CA VAL A 309 -33.63 16.51 -21.22
C VAL A 309 -33.89 17.98 -21.55
N GLY A 310 -32.85 18.82 -21.57
CA GLY A 310 -32.98 20.24 -21.96
C GLY A 310 -33.51 20.42 -23.38
N VAL A 311 -33.01 19.64 -24.34
CA VAL A 311 -33.50 19.66 -25.73
C VAL A 311 -34.95 19.21 -25.82
N LEU A 312 -35.34 18.14 -25.11
CA LEU A 312 -36.71 17.64 -25.10
C LEU A 312 -37.69 18.66 -24.49
N ILE A 313 -37.30 19.35 -23.42
CA ILE A 313 -38.11 20.42 -22.82
C ILE A 313 -38.30 21.58 -23.81
N CYS A 314 -37.23 22.01 -24.49
CA CYS A 314 -37.32 23.04 -25.53
C CYS A 314 -38.26 22.65 -26.67
N LEU A 315 -38.18 21.41 -27.14
CA LEU A 315 -39.08 20.88 -28.17
C LEU A 315 -40.53 20.85 -27.70
N TRP A 316 -40.78 20.38 -26.47
CA TRP A 316 -42.11 20.36 -25.88
C TRP A 316 -42.71 21.77 -25.78
N HIS A 317 -41.94 22.74 -25.29
CA HIS A 317 -42.37 24.13 -25.21
C HIS A 317 -42.66 24.75 -26.59
N SER A 318 -41.86 24.41 -27.61
CA SER A 318 -42.10 24.88 -28.98
C SER A 318 -43.38 24.30 -29.59
N LEU A 319 -43.75 23.07 -29.25
CA LEU A 319 -44.99 22.43 -29.68
C LEU A 319 -46.21 22.99 -28.95
N ASP A 320 -46.07 23.32 -27.66
CA ASP A 320 -47.14 23.93 -26.87
C ASP A 320 -47.49 25.35 -27.35
N ILE A 321 -46.48 26.12 -27.78
CA ILE A 321 -46.67 27.44 -28.42
C ILE A 321 -47.45 27.32 -29.73
N CYS A 322 -47.22 26.26 -30.52
CA CYS A 322 -47.99 25.97 -31.73
C CYS A 322 -49.46 25.59 -31.42
N HIS A 323 -49.70 24.86 -30.32
CA HIS A 323 -51.06 24.50 -29.92
C HIS A 323 -51.87 25.71 -29.44
N HIS A 324 -51.26 26.63 -28.69
CA HIS A 324 -51.93 27.86 -28.24
C HIS A 324 -52.17 28.88 -29.36
N THR A 325 -51.39 28.86 -30.44
CA THR A 325 -51.54 29.81 -31.57
C THR A 325 -52.54 29.34 -32.64
N CYS A 326 -52.87 28.04 -32.69
CA CYS A 326 -53.88 27.49 -33.62
C CYS A 326 -55.35 27.67 -33.18
N GLY A 327 -55.61 28.27 -32.02
CA GLY A 327 -56.96 28.42 -31.45
C GLY A 327 -57.68 29.75 -31.71
N SER A 328 -57.13 30.70 -32.48
CA SER A 328 -57.81 31.98 -32.73
C SER A 328 -57.85 32.36 -34.21
N PRO A 329 -59.04 32.59 -34.82
CA PRO A 329 -59.14 33.23 -36.12
C PRO A 329 -59.02 34.74 -35.91
N ALA A 330 -57.81 35.24 -35.66
CA ALA A 330 -57.56 36.66 -35.52
C ALA A 330 -57.06 37.24 -36.85
N ARG A 331 -58.00 37.77 -37.63
CA ARG A 331 -57.81 38.68 -38.77
C ARG A 331 -56.84 39.81 -38.33
N LYS A 332 -55.56 39.74 -38.73
CA LYS A 332 -54.62 40.86 -38.60
C LYS A 332 -54.19 41.31 -40.00
N THR A 333 -54.62 42.52 -40.30
CA THR A 333 -54.22 43.38 -41.42
C THR A 333 -52.75 43.24 -41.78
N LEU A 334 -52.47 42.97 -43.06
CA LEU A 334 -51.16 43.21 -43.66
C LEU A 334 -50.76 44.67 -43.39
N ARG A 335 -49.77 44.88 -42.52
CA ARG A 335 -48.93 46.06 -42.60
C ARG A 335 -47.83 45.75 -43.61
N THR A 336 -47.90 46.41 -44.75
CA THR A 336 -46.83 46.48 -45.73
C THR A 336 -45.57 46.99 -45.03
N VAL A 337 -44.52 46.18 -45.02
CA VAL A 337 -43.18 46.60 -44.64
C VAL A 337 -42.66 47.48 -45.77
N ASP A 338 -42.56 48.76 -45.49
CA ASP A 338 -41.99 49.76 -46.38
C ASP A 338 -40.46 49.57 -46.39
N TRP A 339 -39.90 49.17 -47.53
CA TRP A 339 -38.51 48.75 -47.70
C TRP A 339 -37.56 49.90 -48.05
N ASP A 340 -37.93 51.15 -47.78
CA ASP A 340 -37.17 52.31 -48.28
C ASP A 340 -36.69 53.25 -47.16
N ARG A 341 -35.85 52.73 -46.24
CA ARG A 341 -34.91 53.55 -45.43
C ARG A 341 -33.94 52.72 -44.59
N SER A 342 -32.91 52.17 -45.22
CA SER A 342 -31.62 51.92 -44.55
C SER A 342 -30.51 51.75 -45.58
N ARG A 343 -30.08 52.86 -46.20
CA ARG A 343 -28.75 52.93 -46.83
C ARG A 343 -27.72 52.79 -45.71
N ILE A 344 -27.19 51.58 -45.55
CA ILE A 344 -26.00 51.32 -44.75
C ILE A 344 -24.83 51.93 -45.55
N SER A 345 -24.34 53.08 -45.11
CA SER A 345 -23.12 53.68 -45.64
C SER A 345 -21.92 52.85 -45.18
N ILE A 346 -21.27 52.17 -46.12
CA ILE A 346 -20.01 51.45 -45.89
C ILE A 346 -18.86 52.48 -46.02
N PRO A 347 -18.10 52.80 -44.95
CA PRO A 347 -16.90 53.60 -45.10
C PRO A 347 -15.77 52.72 -45.66
N SER A 348 -15.44 52.92 -46.94
CA SER A 348 -14.25 52.36 -47.57
C SER A 348 -13.02 53.18 -47.17
N ARG A 349 -12.25 52.74 -46.16
CA ARG A 349 -10.86 53.23 -45.98
C ARG A 349 -9.98 52.24 -45.19
N VAL A 350 -9.03 51.68 -45.94
CA VAL A 350 -7.64 51.35 -45.59
C VAL A 350 -7.39 50.14 -44.69
N ILE A 351 -7.13 48.98 -45.31
CA ILE A 351 -6.18 48.00 -44.79
C ILE A 351 -5.11 47.78 -45.88
N ARG A 352 -3.93 48.40 -45.68
CA ARG A 352 -2.72 48.10 -46.45
C ARG A 352 -2.16 46.77 -45.96
N PHE A 353 -2.16 45.75 -46.82
CA PHE A 353 -1.33 44.57 -46.61
C PHE A 353 0.14 44.94 -46.88
N LYS A 354 0.99 44.81 -45.86
CA LYS A 354 2.45 44.83 -46.01
C LYS A 354 2.90 43.39 -46.15
N LYS A 355 3.33 43.00 -47.36
CA LYS A 355 4.12 41.78 -47.61
C LYS A 355 5.45 41.90 -46.88
N VAL A 356 5.78 40.91 -46.04
CA VAL A 356 7.11 40.28 -45.95
C VAL A 356 6.86 38.81 -45.64
#